data_AF-A0A2I0QJ55-F1
#
_entry.id   AF-A0A2I0QJ55-F1
#
_cell.length_a   1.000
_cell.length_b   1.000
_cell.length_c   1.000
_cell.angle_alpha   90.00
_cell.angle_beta   90.00
_cell.angle_gamma   90.00
#
_symmetry.space_group_name_H-M   'P 1'
#
loop_
_entity.id
_entity.type
_entity.pdbx_description
1 polymer ?
#
loop_
_entity_poly.entity_id
_entity_poly.type
_entity_poly.pdbx_seq_one_letter_code
_entity_poly.pdbx_strand_id
1 'polypeptide(L)'
;MLPSNLYFTGTQINYYIVCPRKLWLFTKNIEMEHTSDLVYEGKLIHENSYERKEKEIQIGNIKIDFMEKGSGLVICEVKKSKKIEKAHFYQILYYLYYLKNLGINAKGTITYPLLRKREEISLTKENEEEISEILNKIKELLALKDPPLLEKKKICNKCSYYDFCFC
;
A
#
# COMPACT_ATOMS: atom_id res chain seq x y z
N MET A 1 11.60 12.05 -18.15
CA MET A 1 10.80 10.80 -18.25
C MET A 1 10.83 10.13 -16.90
N LEU A 2 9.69 9.72 -16.36
CA LEU A 2 9.65 8.94 -15.12
C LEU A 2 10.36 7.59 -15.33
N PRO A 3 11.17 7.11 -14.37
CA PRO A 3 11.80 5.79 -14.48
C PRO A 3 10.75 4.70 -14.74
N SER A 4 11.09 3.73 -15.59
CA SER A 4 10.22 2.66 -16.11
C SER A 4 9.60 1.71 -15.06
N ASN A 5 9.83 1.98 -13.79
CA ASN A 5 9.52 1.19 -12.61
C ASN A 5 8.54 1.92 -11.66
N LEU A 6 8.10 3.14 -12.00
CA LEU A 6 7.10 3.90 -11.23
C LEU A 6 5.65 3.66 -11.70
N TYR A 7 5.30 2.42 -12.05
CA TYR A 7 3.96 2.10 -12.56
C TYR A 7 3.02 1.45 -11.55
N PHE A 8 3.48 1.16 -10.33
CA PHE A 8 2.67 0.43 -9.36
C PHE A 8 1.76 1.35 -8.54
N THR A 9 0.66 0.80 -8.05
CA THR A 9 -0.19 1.49 -7.07
C THR A 9 0.28 1.17 -5.65
N GLY A 10 -0.10 2.00 -4.68
CA GLY A 10 0.15 1.70 -3.26
C GLY A 10 -0.46 0.36 -2.81
N THR A 11 -1.62 0.01 -3.38
CA THR A 11 -2.26 -1.29 -3.17
C THR A 11 -1.39 -2.45 -3.65
N GLN A 12 -0.75 -2.32 -4.82
CA GLN A 12 0.14 -3.37 -5.33
C GLN A 12 1.38 -3.55 -4.46
N ILE A 13 1.97 -2.45 -3.97
CA ILE A 13 3.08 -2.51 -3.00
C ILE A 13 2.63 -3.22 -1.73
N ASN A 14 1.47 -2.83 -1.20
CA ASN A 14 0.90 -3.46 0.00
C ASN A 14 0.70 -4.96 -0.21
N TYR A 15 0.07 -5.36 -1.32
CA TYR A 15 -0.22 -6.76 -1.61
C TYR A 15 1.04 -7.59 -1.82
N TYR A 16 2.08 -7.04 -2.45
CA TYR A 16 3.36 -7.73 -2.56
C TYR A 16 3.92 -8.12 -1.19
N ILE A 17 3.96 -7.16 -0.27
CA ILE A 17 4.49 -7.35 1.09
C ILE A 17 3.61 -8.31 1.89
N VAL A 18 2.29 -8.25 1.72
CA VAL A 18 1.33 -9.12 2.41
C VAL A 18 1.38 -10.56 1.86
N CYS A 19 1.26 -10.72 0.55
CA CYS A 19 1.19 -11.99 -0.14
C CYS A 19 1.43 -11.83 -1.66
N PRO A 20 2.58 -12.26 -2.20
CA PRO A 20 2.87 -12.22 -3.64
C PRO A 20 1.81 -12.89 -4.52
N ARG A 21 1.22 -14.00 -4.06
CA ARG A 21 0.11 -14.66 -4.76
C ARG A 21 -1.12 -13.77 -4.86
N LYS A 22 -1.48 -13.06 -3.78
CA LYS A 22 -2.59 -12.11 -3.77
C LYS A 22 -2.35 -10.98 -4.77
N LEU A 23 -1.13 -10.41 -4.78
CA LEU A 23 -0.76 -9.41 -5.77
C LEU A 23 -0.98 -9.94 -7.19
N TRP A 24 -0.44 -11.12 -7.50
CA TRP A 24 -0.58 -11.71 -8.83
C TRP A 24 -2.05 -11.84 -9.24
N LEU A 25 -2.89 -12.42 -8.39
CA LEU A 25 -4.34 -12.60 -8.64
C LEU A 25 -5.05 -11.26 -8.89
N PHE A 26 -4.81 -10.28 -8.00
CA PHE A 26 -5.35 -8.93 -8.12
C PHE A 26 -5.00 -8.29 -9.48
N THR A 27 -3.74 -8.37 -9.91
CA THR A 27 -3.31 -7.80 -11.20
C THR A 27 -3.85 -8.51 -12.43
N LYS A 28 -4.38 -9.73 -12.28
CA LYS A 28 -5.10 -10.46 -13.34
C LYS A 28 -6.61 -10.25 -13.27
N ASN A 29 -7.07 -9.25 -12.50
CA ASN A 29 -8.48 -8.92 -12.27
C ASN A 29 -9.27 -10.05 -11.57
N ILE A 30 -8.57 -10.94 -10.86
CA ILE A 30 -9.20 -11.93 -9.99
C ILE A 30 -9.31 -11.27 -8.61
N GLU A 31 -10.34 -10.46 -8.41
CA GLU A 31 -10.53 -9.68 -7.18
C GLU A 31 -11.53 -10.34 -6.24
N MET A 32 -11.18 -10.44 -4.95
CA MET A 32 -12.07 -11.01 -3.92
C MET A 32 -12.42 -10.00 -2.82
N GLU A 33 -11.87 -8.78 -2.88
CA GLU A 33 -12.07 -7.71 -1.90
C GLU A 33 -13.54 -7.41 -1.59
N HIS A 34 -14.42 -7.57 -2.59
CA HIS A 34 -15.85 -7.27 -2.49
C HIS A 34 -16.64 -8.25 -1.62
N THR A 35 -16.09 -9.45 -1.33
CA THR A 35 -16.73 -10.45 -0.47
C THR A 35 -16.34 -10.31 1.00
N SER A 36 -15.49 -9.34 1.35
CA SER A 36 -14.91 -9.24 2.69
C SER A 36 -15.49 -8.08 3.50
N ASP A 37 -16.26 -8.41 4.54
CA ASP A 37 -16.75 -7.43 5.53
C ASP A 37 -15.61 -6.64 6.18
N LEU A 38 -14.45 -7.27 6.38
CA LEU A 38 -13.27 -6.61 6.95
C LEU A 38 -12.72 -5.52 6.06
N VAL A 39 -12.76 -5.73 4.73
CA VAL A 39 -12.36 -4.73 3.73
C VAL A 39 -13.39 -3.60 3.70
N TYR A 40 -14.68 -3.93 3.71
CA TYR A 40 -15.77 -2.96 3.76
C TYR A 40 -15.70 -2.06 5.01
N GLU A 41 -15.53 -2.66 6.20
CA GLU A 41 -15.36 -1.91 7.45
C GLU A 41 -14.12 -1.01 7.41
N GLY A 42 -13.04 -1.44 6.74
CA GLY A 42 -11.86 -0.62 6.52
C GLY A 42 -12.13 0.64 5.69
N LYS A 43 -12.96 0.52 4.63
CA LYS A 43 -13.39 1.66 3.81
C LYS A 43 -14.25 2.64 4.62
N LEU A 44 -15.21 2.13 5.39
CA LEU A 44 -16.04 2.98 6.25
C LEU A 44 -15.22 3.75 7.29
N ILE A 45 -14.22 3.12 7.89
CA ILE A 45 -13.33 3.81 8.84
C ILE A 45 -12.55 4.92 8.16
N HIS A 46 -12.07 4.68 6.94
CA HIS A 46 -11.36 5.68 6.15
C HIS A 46 -12.26 6.87 5.83
N GLU A 47 -13.48 6.61 5.34
CA GLU A 47 -14.49 7.63 5.03
C GLU A 47 -14.89 8.45 6.26
N ASN A 48 -15.19 7.78 7.39
CA ASN A 48 -15.66 8.44 8.62
C ASN A 48 -14.56 9.19 9.38
N SER A 49 -13.29 8.76 9.27
CA SER A 49 -12.21 9.39 10.04
C SER A 49 -11.95 10.84 9.59
N TYR A 50 -12.39 11.24 8.39
CA TYR A 50 -12.00 12.51 7.78
C TYR A 50 -13.09 13.26 7.00
N GLU A 51 -14.38 13.16 7.40
CA GLU A 51 -15.52 13.87 6.78
C GLU A 51 -15.32 15.40 6.55
N ARG A 52 -14.32 16.05 7.17
CA ARG A 52 -14.09 17.50 7.13
C ARG A 52 -12.79 17.98 6.46
N LYS A 53 -11.98 17.11 5.83
CA LYS A 53 -10.77 17.52 5.08
C LYS A 53 -10.82 16.96 3.65
N GLU A 54 -10.71 17.82 2.65
CA GLU A 54 -10.49 17.42 1.26
C GLU A 54 -9.22 16.56 1.15
N LYS A 55 -9.11 15.62 0.20
CA LYS A 55 -9.89 14.41 -0.15
C LYS A 55 -8.91 13.72 -1.11
N GLU A 56 -8.56 12.47 -0.81
CA GLU A 56 -7.64 11.61 -1.58
C GLU A 56 -7.01 12.22 -2.85
N ILE A 57 -5.73 12.58 -2.78
CA ILE A 57 -4.99 13.23 -3.85
C ILE A 57 -4.36 12.16 -4.74
N GLN A 58 -4.76 12.12 -6.01
CA GLN A 58 -4.14 11.25 -7.02
C GLN A 58 -2.95 11.96 -7.67
N ILE A 59 -1.77 11.33 -7.63
CA ILE A 59 -0.56 11.79 -8.33
C ILE A 59 -0.04 10.64 -9.18
N GLY A 60 -0.32 10.65 -10.49
CA GLY A 60 -0.03 9.52 -11.36
C GLY A 60 -0.70 8.24 -10.86
N ASN A 61 0.09 7.23 -10.44
CA ASN A 61 -0.43 5.93 -9.97
C ASN A 61 -0.56 5.82 -8.44
N ILE A 62 -0.14 6.84 -7.70
CA ILE A 62 -0.32 6.88 -6.24
C ILE A 62 -1.55 7.68 -5.87
N LYS A 63 -2.26 7.20 -4.84
CA LYS A 63 -3.42 7.84 -4.23
C LYS A 63 -3.08 8.07 -2.77
N ILE A 64 -2.97 9.33 -2.36
CA ILE A 64 -2.57 9.74 -1.02
C ILE A 64 -3.83 10.20 -0.29
N ASP A 65 -4.12 9.68 0.90
CA ASP A 65 -5.35 10.02 1.62
C ASP A 65 -5.48 11.53 1.86
N PHE A 66 -4.41 12.16 2.35
CA PHE A 66 -4.33 13.61 2.46
C PHE A 66 -2.89 14.12 2.59
N MET A 67 -2.73 15.42 2.39
CA MET A 67 -1.44 16.10 2.46
C MET A 67 -1.52 17.29 3.43
N GLU A 68 -0.55 17.38 4.35
CA GLU A 68 -0.40 18.53 5.24
C GLU A 68 0.73 19.41 4.71
N LYS A 69 0.45 20.72 4.56
CA LYS A 69 1.43 21.74 4.18
C LYS A 69 1.71 22.63 5.39
N GLY A 70 2.96 22.62 5.85
CA GLY A 70 3.46 23.48 6.92
C GLY A 70 4.87 23.95 6.58
N SER A 71 5.85 23.65 7.44
CA SER A 71 7.28 23.84 7.15
C SER A 71 7.83 22.91 6.05
N GLY A 72 7.02 21.94 5.62
CA GLY A 72 7.32 21.03 4.52
C GLY A 72 6.05 20.26 4.11
N LEU A 73 6.20 19.39 3.12
CA LEU A 73 5.11 18.54 2.65
C LEU A 73 5.09 17.22 3.42
N VAL A 74 3.93 16.88 4.00
CA VAL A 74 3.71 15.59 4.68
C VAL A 74 2.56 14.86 4.02
N ILE A 75 2.80 13.64 3.55
CA ILE A 75 1.76 12.72 3.07
C ILE A 75 1.29 11.86 4.23
N CYS A 76 -0.02 11.62 4.30
CA CYS A 76 -0.62 10.85 5.37
C CYS A 76 -1.48 9.73 4.80
N GLU A 77 -1.38 8.55 5.43
CA GLU A 77 -2.18 7.36 5.13
C GLU A 77 -2.90 6.89 6.41
N VAL A 78 -4.15 6.49 6.26
CA VAL A 78 -5.04 6.10 7.35
C VAL A 78 -5.26 4.60 7.30
N LYS A 79 -4.97 3.90 8.39
CA LYS A 79 -5.10 2.45 8.47
C LYS A 79 -5.92 2.02 9.68
N LYS A 80 -6.86 1.10 9.45
CA LYS A 80 -7.72 0.52 10.49
C LYS A 80 -6.94 -0.16 11.62
N SER A 81 -5.88 -0.91 11.30
CA SER A 81 -5.15 -1.73 12.29
C SER A 81 -3.67 -1.84 11.96
N LYS A 82 -2.81 -2.08 12.95
CA LYS A 82 -1.36 -2.28 12.75
C LYS A 82 -0.93 -3.70 12.38
N LYS A 83 -1.85 -4.62 12.07
CA LYS A 83 -1.53 -6.06 11.90
C LYS A 83 -0.59 -6.37 10.72
N ILE A 84 -0.57 -5.50 9.72
CA ILE A 84 0.29 -5.59 8.54
C ILE A 84 1.14 -4.31 8.41
N GLU A 85 1.63 -3.80 9.53
CA GLU A 85 2.40 -2.54 9.60
C GLU A 85 3.55 -2.47 8.58
N LYS A 86 4.24 -3.58 8.34
CA LYS A 86 5.31 -3.65 7.31
C LYS A 86 4.80 -3.28 5.93
N ALA A 87 3.62 -3.75 5.54
CA ALA A 87 3.01 -3.41 4.25
C ALA A 87 2.59 -1.94 4.18
N HIS A 88 2.14 -1.36 5.30
CA HIS A 88 1.81 0.07 5.38
C HIS A 88 3.07 0.94 5.27
N PHE A 89 4.15 0.52 5.93
CA PHE A 89 5.45 1.18 5.88
C PHE A 89 5.98 1.25 4.43
N TYR A 90 6.03 0.12 3.72
CA TYR A 90 6.49 0.12 2.33
C TYR A 90 5.56 0.84 1.36
N GLN A 91 4.24 0.86 1.62
CA GLN A 91 3.30 1.68 0.85
C GLN A 91 3.67 3.17 0.95
N ILE A 92 3.93 3.69 2.15
CA ILE A 92 4.36 5.07 2.35
C ILE A 92 5.76 5.31 1.78
N LEU A 93 6.72 4.41 2.00
CA LEU A 93 8.05 4.54 1.40
C LEU A 93 7.98 4.64 -0.12
N TYR A 94 7.12 3.84 -0.76
CA TYR A 94 6.89 3.94 -2.19
C TYR A 94 6.36 5.31 -2.61
N TYR A 95 5.41 5.88 -1.86
CA TYR A 95 4.91 7.22 -2.15
C TYR A 95 6.01 8.29 -2.00
N LEU A 96 6.84 8.20 -0.96
CA LEU A 96 7.97 9.12 -0.79
C LEU A 96 9.00 8.96 -1.92
N TYR A 97 9.34 7.73 -2.30
CA TYR A 97 10.21 7.43 -3.42
C TYR A 97 9.65 7.97 -4.74
N TYR A 98 8.35 7.77 -4.99
CA TYR A 98 7.64 8.27 -6.16
C TYR A 98 7.70 9.80 -6.24
N LEU A 99 7.41 10.49 -5.14
CA LEU A 99 7.48 11.96 -5.06
C LEU A 99 8.91 12.48 -5.23
N LYS A 100 9.91 11.82 -4.62
CA LYS A 100 11.32 12.19 -4.79
C LYS A 100 11.75 12.14 -6.26
N ASN A 101 11.33 11.11 -7.00
CA ASN A 101 11.61 10.98 -8.43
C ASN A 101 10.90 12.03 -9.30
N LEU A 102 9.87 12.70 -8.75
CA LEU A 102 9.24 13.88 -9.35
C LEU A 102 9.89 15.20 -8.91
N GLY A 103 10.96 15.16 -8.12
CA GLY A 103 11.61 16.35 -7.55
C GLY A 103 10.88 16.94 -6.33
N ILE A 104 9.92 16.21 -5.76
CA ILE A 104 9.12 16.65 -4.61
C ILE A 104 9.67 16.00 -3.33
N ASN A 105 10.15 16.81 -2.41
CA ASN A 105 10.57 16.33 -1.09
C ASN A 105 9.36 16.29 -0.13
N ALA A 106 9.15 15.15 0.52
CA ALA A 106 8.05 14.94 1.45
C ALA A 106 8.46 14.03 2.62
N LYS A 107 7.72 14.12 3.73
CA LYS A 107 7.71 13.13 4.80
C LYS A 107 6.43 12.32 4.78
N GLY A 108 6.47 11.11 5.32
CA GLY A 108 5.32 10.22 5.39
C GLY A 108 4.78 10.07 6.80
N THR A 109 3.49 9.83 6.92
CA THR A 109 2.82 9.48 8.17
C THR A 109 1.83 8.35 7.93
N ILE A 110 1.81 7.38 8.85
CA ILE A 110 0.69 6.44 8.99
C ILE A 110 -0.09 6.78 10.26
N THR A 111 -1.40 6.92 10.13
CA THR A 111 -2.32 7.11 11.25
C THR A 111 -3.16 5.86 11.45
N TYR A 112 -3.24 5.40 12.70
CA TYR A 112 -4.12 4.32 13.14
C TYR A 112 -5.20 4.87 14.09
N PRO A 113 -6.35 5.35 13.57
CA PRO A 113 -7.34 6.08 14.37
C PRO A 113 -7.84 5.29 15.59
N LEU A 114 -8.17 4.00 15.39
CA LEU A 114 -8.64 3.11 16.47
C LEU A 114 -7.61 2.87 17.57
N LEU A 115 -6.33 3.05 17.27
CA LEU A 115 -5.23 2.88 18.21
C LEU A 115 -4.71 4.22 18.76
N ARG A 116 -5.25 5.35 18.28
CA ARG A 116 -4.73 6.71 18.55
C ARG A 116 -3.21 6.80 18.36
N LYS A 117 -2.70 6.12 17.33
CA LYS A 117 -1.26 6.03 17.03
C LYS A 117 -0.94 6.72 15.71
N ARG A 118 0.16 7.46 15.68
CA ARG A 118 0.76 8.07 14.48
C ARG A 118 2.21 7.59 14.37
N GLU A 119 2.64 7.21 13.17
CA GLU A 119 4.00 6.78 12.88
C GLU A 119 4.56 7.62 11.75
N GLU A 120 5.73 8.22 11.96
CA GLU A 120 6.42 9.01 10.94
C GLU A 120 7.39 8.14 10.15
N ILE A 121 7.48 8.39 8.84
CA ILE A 121 8.33 7.67 7.91
C ILE A 121 9.14 8.68 7.10
N SER A 122 10.43 8.43 6.98
CA SER A 122 11.35 9.16 6.13
C SER A 122 12.01 8.22 5.12
N LEU A 123 12.31 8.76 3.94
CA LEU A 123 13.11 8.06 2.95
C LEU A 123 14.59 8.23 3.31
N THR A 124 15.26 7.13 3.64
CA THR A 124 16.71 7.06 3.87
C THR A 124 17.36 6.41 2.65
N LYS A 125 18.70 6.44 2.56
CA LYS A 125 19.38 5.80 1.41
C LYS A 125 19.14 4.29 1.41
N GLU A 126 19.16 3.68 2.59
CA GLU A 126 19.01 2.25 2.77
C GLU A 126 17.60 1.79 2.34
N ASN A 127 16.56 2.47 2.82
CA ASN A 127 15.19 2.07 2.48
C ASN A 127 14.77 2.46 1.05
N GLU A 128 15.48 3.41 0.43
CA GLU A 128 15.36 3.73 -0.98
C GLU A 128 15.91 2.60 -1.88
N GLU A 129 17.01 1.98 -1.49
CA GLU A 129 17.54 0.79 -2.16
C GLU A 129 16.57 -0.39 -1.99
N GLU A 130 16.08 -0.62 -0.77
CA GLU A 130 15.10 -1.68 -0.51
C GLU A 130 13.82 -1.54 -1.35
N ILE A 131 13.25 -0.33 -1.43
CA ILE A 131 12.04 -0.14 -2.22
C ILE A 131 12.33 -0.36 -3.71
N SER A 132 13.47 0.11 -4.23
CA SER A 132 13.87 -0.13 -5.61
C SER A 132 13.95 -1.62 -5.95
N GLU A 133 14.55 -2.43 -5.06
CA GLU A 133 14.57 -3.89 -5.21
C GLU A 133 13.17 -4.51 -5.20
N ILE A 134 12.30 -4.06 -4.30
CA ILE A 134 10.91 -4.51 -4.22
C ILE A 134 10.18 -4.24 -5.54
N LEU A 135 10.37 -3.06 -6.15
CA LEU A 135 9.74 -2.73 -7.44
C LEU A 135 10.20 -3.68 -8.55
N ASN A 136 11.48 -4.06 -8.57
CA ASN A 136 12.00 -5.04 -9.53
C ASN A 136 11.40 -6.43 -9.30
N LYS A 137 11.35 -6.91 -8.05
CA LYS A 137 10.74 -8.20 -7.69
C LYS A 137 9.25 -8.25 -8.02
N ILE A 138 8.52 -7.14 -7.85
CA ILE A 138 7.13 -7.03 -8.28
C ILE A 138 7.04 -7.20 -9.80
N LYS A 139 7.88 -6.51 -10.58
CA LYS A 139 7.88 -6.63 -12.03
C LYS A 139 8.10 -8.07 -12.50
N GLU A 140 9.07 -8.77 -11.92
CA GLU A 140 9.34 -10.19 -12.19
C GLU A 140 8.15 -11.08 -11.84
N LEU A 141 7.57 -10.88 -10.65
CA LEU A 141 6.40 -11.61 -10.18
C LEU A 141 5.21 -11.47 -11.14
N LEU A 142 4.93 -10.25 -11.62
CA LEU A 142 3.80 -10.00 -12.51
C LEU A 142 4.00 -10.54 -13.94
N ALA A 143 5.24 -10.82 -14.32
CA ALA A 143 5.58 -11.46 -15.59
C ALA A 143 5.37 -12.99 -15.57
N LEU A 144 5.16 -13.59 -14.40
CA LEU A 144 4.89 -15.02 -14.30
C LEU A 144 3.55 -15.38 -14.99
N LYS A 145 3.57 -16.49 -15.73
CA LYS A 145 2.38 -17.06 -16.39
C LYS A 145 1.36 -17.57 -15.38
N ASP A 146 1.84 -18.13 -14.28
CA ASP A 146 1.04 -18.78 -13.24
C ASP A 146 1.28 -18.11 -11.89
N PRO A 147 0.31 -18.13 -10.97
CA PRO A 147 0.47 -17.53 -9.65
C PRO A 147 1.56 -18.25 -8.84
N PRO A 148 2.29 -17.53 -7.96
CA PRO A 148 3.18 -18.16 -6.99
C PRO A 148 2.51 -19.27 -6.19
N LEU A 149 3.31 -20.23 -5.74
CA LEU A 149 2.85 -21.34 -4.91
C LEU A 149 2.06 -20.85 -3.69
N LEU A 150 1.01 -21.59 -3.38
CA LEU A 150 0.18 -21.30 -2.22
C LEU A 150 0.95 -21.62 -0.93
N GLU A 151 0.98 -20.65 -0.03
CA GLU A 151 1.56 -20.79 1.31
C GLU A 151 0.54 -20.33 2.36
N LYS A 152 0.27 -21.16 3.37
CA LYS A 152 -0.66 -20.81 4.46
C LYS A 152 0.02 -19.88 5.46
N LYS A 153 -0.42 -18.61 5.48
CA LYS A 153 0.04 -17.58 6.40
C LYS A 153 -0.97 -17.32 7.51
N LYS A 154 -0.52 -16.75 8.64
CA LYS A 154 -1.40 -16.37 9.76
C LYS A 154 -2.53 -15.42 9.36
N ILE A 155 -2.30 -14.58 8.35
CA ILE A 155 -3.28 -13.63 7.82
C ILE A 155 -4.37 -14.28 6.95
N CYS A 156 -4.16 -15.52 6.47
CA CYS A 156 -5.03 -16.15 5.47
C CYS A 156 -6.47 -16.26 5.96
N ASN A 157 -6.69 -16.58 7.23
CA ASN A 157 -8.04 -16.72 7.81
C ASN A 157 -8.88 -15.42 7.79
N LYS A 158 -8.25 -14.27 7.50
CA LYS A 158 -8.90 -12.95 7.37
C LYS A 158 -8.68 -12.33 6.00
N CYS A 159 -8.10 -13.09 5.07
CA CYS A 159 -7.84 -12.65 3.70
C CYS A 159 -9.11 -12.85 2.88
N SER A 160 -9.45 -11.86 2.05
CA SER A 160 -10.54 -11.96 1.08
C SER A 160 -10.39 -13.15 0.10
N TYR A 161 -9.17 -13.63 -0.12
CA TYR A 161 -8.88 -14.73 -1.03
C TYR A 161 -8.90 -16.10 -0.36
N TYR A 162 -9.35 -16.22 0.89
CA TYR A 162 -9.27 -17.48 1.65
C TYR A 162 -9.95 -18.63 0.90
N ASP A 163 -11.23 -18.47 0.57
CA ASP A 163 -11.99 -19.52 -0.13
C ASP A 163 -11.40 -19.82 -1.50
N PHE A 164 -11.01 -18.79 -2.26
CA PHE A 164 -10.35 -18.99 -3.56
C PHE A 164 -9.04 -19.79 -3.46
N CYS A 165 -8.29 -19.63 -2.36
CA CYS A 165 -7.01 -20.28 -2.20
C CYS A 165 -7.10 -21.69 -1.62
N PHE A 166 -8.11 -21.99 -0.80
CA PHE A 166 -8.16 -23.21 0.01
C PHE A 166 -9.39 -24.10 -0.23
N CYS A 167 -10.35 -23.67 -1.06
CA CYS A 167 -11.47 -24.50 -1.51
C CYS A 167 -11.20 -25.17 -2.86
#